data_AF-A0A927BVW9-F1
#
_entry.id   AF-A0A927BVW9-F1
#
_cell.length_a   1.000
_cell.length_b   1.000
_cell.length_c   1.000
_cell.angle_alpha   90.00
_cell.angle_beta   90.00
_cell.angle_gamma   90.00
#
_symmetry.space_group_name_H-M   'P 1'
#
loop_
_entity.id
_entity.type
_entity.pdbx_description
1 polymer ?
#
loop_
_entity_poly.entity_id
_entity_poly.type
_entity_poly.pdbx_seq_one_letter_code
_entity_poly.pdbx_strand_id
1 'polypeptide(L)'
;MKQFILGLVLGAILFTAFSVSAEEIKSLVGKKIQGEVRVEFQNQYLMNDGIVINGVSYLPIRELSEILNFSITYRNKTVTINKAEGDVMEEPGFNSASSDMVDLVIDSKRRELNALKSELQSKEYLIQQSIKDSDLILQMHEGPIEIQHFKDTQRYFEEMAEIEQLETEIATLEQEIKDLEEQKEEF
;
A
#
# COMPACT_ATOMS: atom_id res chain seq x y z
N MET A 1 -14.54 18.77 -29.49
CA MET A 1 -15.06 17.88 -28.42
C MET A 1 -13.99 17.11 -27.65
N LYS A 2 -12.82 16.79 -28.24
CA LYS A 2 -11.72 16.07 -27.57
C LYS A 2 -11.08 16.82 -26.37
N GLN A 3 -11.19 18.15 -26.33
CA GLN A 3 -10.63 19.00 -25.27
C GLN A 3 -11.61 19.28 -24.11
N PHE A 4 -12.92 19.05 -24.32
CA PHE A 4 -13.94 19.22 -23.27
C PHE A 4 -14.06 17.98 -22.39
N ILE A 5 -13.86 16.79 -22.97
CA ILE A 5 -13.85 15.53 -22.24
C ILE A 5 -12.64 15.50 -21.29
N LEU A 6 -11.47 15.96 -21.76
CA LEU A 6 -10.26 16.03 -20.93
C LEU A 6 -10.44 16.97 -19.73
N GLY A 7 -11.11 18.12 -19.91
CA GLY A 7 -11.42 19.05 -18.82
C GLY A 7 -12.48 18.54 -17.83
N LEU A 8 -13.46 17.76 -18.30
CA LEU A 8 -14.48 17.15 -17.44
C LEU A 8 -13.89 16.00 -16.61
N VAL A 9 -13.00 15.21 -17.21
CA VAL A 9 -12.26 14.13 -16.53
C VAL A 9 -11.30 14.71 -15.48
N LEU A 10 -10.50 15.74 -15.83
CA LEU A 10 -9.64 16.44 -14.88
C LEU A 10 -10.44 17.14 -13.75
N GLY A 11 -11.62 17.67 -14.06
CA GLY A 11 -12.52 18.26 -13.06
C GLY A 11 -13.13 17.24 -12.10
N ALA A 12 -13.44 16.04 -12.58
CA ALA A 12 -13.93 14.94 -11.75
C ALA A 12 -12.85 14.39 -10.82
N ILE A 13 -11.60 14.30 -11.30
CA ILE A 13 -10.42 13.86 -10.54
C ILE A 13 -10.10 14.81 -9.36
N LEU A 14 -10.27 16.12 -9.55
CA LEU A 14 -10.09 17.10 -8.47
C LEU A 14 -11.25 17.10 -7.47
N PHE A 15 -12.44 16.65 -7.86
CA PHE A 15 -13.61 16.58 -6.98
C PHE A 15 -13.58 15.33 -6.07
N THR A 16 -12.97 14.23 -6.52
CA THR A 16 -12.82 13.00 -5.71
C THR A 16 -11.74 13.12 -4.64
N ALA A 17 -10.80 14.05 -4.79
CA ALA A 17 -9.73 14.32 -3.82
C ALA A 17 -10.22 14.81 -2.43
N PHE A 18 -11.50 15.21 -2.30
CA PHE A 18 -12.10 15.63 -1.03
C PHE A 18 -12.87 14.52 -0.29
N SER A 19 -12.78 13.27 -0.72
CA SER A 19 -13.49 12.13 -0.11
C SER A 19 -12.61 11.39 0.90
N VAL A 20 -12.04 12.09 1.89
CA VAL A 20 -11.33 11.45 3.00
C VAL A 20 -12.30 11.12 4.14
N SER A 21 -12.05 9.96 4.74
CA SER A 21 -12.52 9.46 6.04
C SER A 21 -13.90 8.80 6.12
N ALA A 22 -13.91 7.50 5.85
CA ALA A 22 -14.46 6.57 6.82
C ALA A 22 -13.51 5.37 6.93
N GLU A 23 -12.78 5.30 8.04
CA GLU A 23 -11.98 4.13 8.41
C GLU A 23 -12.95 2.95 8.59
N GLU A 24 -13.08 2.13 7.55
CA GLU A 24 -13.91 0.93 7.62
C GLU A 24 -13.18 -0.08 8.49
N ILE A 25 -13.56 -0.15 9.77
CA ILE A 25 -13.09 -1.18 10.69
C ILE A 25 -13.52 -2.53 10.11
N LYS A 26 -12.62 -3.20 9.39
CA LYS A 26 -12.82 -4.57 8.90
C LYS A 26 -12.92 -5.50 10.10
N SER A 27 -14.14 -5.74 10.54
CA SER A 27 -14.43 -6.58 11.69
C SER A 27 -13.99 -8.01 11.44
N LEU A 28 -13.14 -8.54 12.33
CA LEU A 28 -12.77 -9.96 12.35
C LEU A 28 -13.88 -10.84 12.95
N VAL A 29 -14.98 -10.24 13.41
CA VAL A 29 -16.12 -10.93 14.03
C VAL A 29 -16.79 -11.84 13.00
N GLY A 30 -16.83 -13.15 13.29
CA GLY A 30 -17.44 -14.16 12.43
C GLY A 30 -16.51 -14.79 11.40
N LYS A 31 -15.22 -14.39 11.34
CA LYS A 31 -14.21 -15.09 10.53
C LYS A 31 -13.77 -16.39 11.23
N LYS A 32 -13.54 -17.45 10.45
CA LYS A 32 -13.06 -18.74 10.96
C LYS A 32 -11.54 -18.73 11.10
N ILE A 33 -11.04 -19.37 12.15
CA ILE A 33 -9.62 -19.71 12.29
C ILE A 33 -9.28 -20.74 11.21
N GLN A 34 -8.33 -20.41 10.33
CA GLN A 34 -7.90 -21.25 9.21
C GLN A 34 -6.74 -22.16 9.58
N GLY A 35 -5.96 -21.81 10.59
CA GLY A 35 -4.84 -22.60 11.08
C GLY A 35 -4.22 -22.01 12.34
N GLU A 36 -3.36 -22.81 12.96
CA GLU A 36 -2.55 -22.43 14.12
C GLU A 36 -1.08 -22.34 13.69
N VAL A 37 -0.35 -21.35 14.20
CA VAL A 37 1.07 -21.14 13.91
C VAL A 37 1.87 -21.13 15.20
N ARG A 38 2.83 -22.04 15.30
CA ARG A 38 3.77 -22.06 16.41
C ARG A 38 4.87 -21.04 16.17
N VAL A 39 5.11 -20.19 17.17
CA VAL A 39 6.15 -19.15 17.11
C VAL A 39 7.26 -19.47 18.09
N GLU A 40 8.49 -19.35 17.61
CA GLU A 40 9.72 -19.58 18.35
C GLU A 40 10.56 -18.30 18.36
N PHE A 41 11.04 -17.91 19.54
CA PHE A 41 11.97 -16.79 19.72
C PHE A 41 13.14 -17.26 20.58
N GLN A 42 14.37 -17.14 20.08
CA GLN A 42 15.59 -17.54 20.80
C GLN A 42 15.52 -18.96 21.41
N ASN A 43 15.05 -19.94 20.64
CA ASN A 43 14.85 -21.34 21.06
C ASN A 43 13.82 -21.54 22.19
N GLN A 44 12.94 -20.56 22.40
CA GLN A 44 11.80 -20.64 23.32
C GLN A 44 10.50 -20.50 22.52
N TYR A 45 9.56 -21.41 22.75
CA TYR A 45 8.25 -21.36 22.13
C TYR A 45 7.30 -20.48 22.95
N LEU A 46 6.42 -19.75 22.26
CA LEU A 46 5.25 -19.15 22.92
C LEU A 46 4.38 -20.25 23.55
N MET A 47 3.73 -19.93 24.66
CA MET A 47 2.87 -20.89 25.36
C MET A 47 1.57 -21.13 24.59
N ASN A 48 1.06 -20.10 23.91
CA ASN A 48 -0.09 -20.17 23.04
C ASN A 48 0.35 -20.02 21.57
N ASP A 49 -0.16 -20.90 20.74
CA ASP A 49 0.03 -20.83 19.30
C ASP A 49 -0.73 -19.60 18.73
N GLY A 50 -0.17 -18.97 17.70
CA GLY A 50 -0.83 -17.91 16.94
C GLY A 50 -1.95 -18.48 16.08
N ILE A 51 -2.87 -17.62 15.63
CA ILE A 51 -3.97 -18.02 14.74
C ILE A 51 -3.82 -17.38 13.37
N VAL A 52 -4.21 -18.10 12.33
CA VAL A 52 -4.25 -17.58 10.95
C VAL A 52 -5.69 -17.31 10.56
N ILE A 53 -5.99 -16.08 10.15
CA ILE A 53 -7.29 -15.66 9.63
C ILE A 53 -7.06 -14.97 8.29
N ASN A 54 -7.66 -15.49 7.21
CA ASN A 54 -7.50 -15.00 5.83
C ASN A 54 -6.02 -14.86 5.39
N GLY A 55 -5.18 -15.81 5.77
CA GLY A 55 -3.74 -15.78 5.45
C GLY A 55 -2.89 -14.82 6.29
N VAL A 56 -3.48 -14.13 7.28
CA VAL A 56 -2.75 -13.25 8.22
C VAL A 56 -2.60 -13.94 9.57
N SER A 57 -1.38 -13.97 10.11
CA SER A 57 -1.06 -14.54 11.42
C SER A 57 -1.23 -13.50 12.54
N TYR A 58 -1.98 -13.86 13.58
CA TYR A 58 -2.22 -13.06 14.77
C TYR A 58 -1.56 -13.71 15.98
N LEU A 59 -0.75 -12.96 16.73
CA LEU A 59 0.04 -13.48 17.83
C LEU A 59 -0.42 -12.94 19.20
N PRO A 60 -0.34 -13.75 20.27
CA PRO A 60 -0.61 -13.30 21.63
C PRO A 60 0.43 -12.28 22.10
N ILE A 61 0.04 -11.01 22.13
CA ILE A 61 0.98 -9.92 22.43
C ILE A 61 1.51 -9.95 23.88
N ARG A 62 0.72 -10.51 24.81
CA ARG A 62 1.10 -10.64 26.22
C ARG A 62 2.30 -11.57 26.41
N GLU A 63 2.30 -12.70 25.73
CA GLU A 63 3.43 -13.64 25.83
C GLU A 63 4.66 -13.10 25.12
N LEU A 64 4.46 -12.43 23.98
CA LEU A 64 5.56 -11.72 23.32
C LEU A 64 6.20 -10.70 24.26
N SER A 65 5.41 -9.99 25.07
CA SER A 65 5.99 -9.04 26.04
C SER A 65 6.76 -9.69 27.17
N GLU A 66 6.35 -10.87 27.63
CA GLU A 66 7.07 -11.60 28.67
C GLU A 66 8.44 -12.07 28.16
N ILE A 67 8.49 -12.57 26.93
CA ILE A 67 9.75 -13.02 26.31
C ILE A 67 10.65 -11.83 25.94
N LEU A 68 10.07 -10.75 25.42
CA LEU A 68 10.83 -9.58 24.96
C LEU A 68 11.10 -8.55 26.06
N ASN A 69 10.68 -8.82 27.30
CA ASN A 69 10.76 -7.91 28.45
C ASN A 69 10.17 -6.51 28.15
N PHE A 70 9.00 -6.50 27.51
CA PHE A 70 8.24 -5.30 27.25
C PHE A 70 7.12 -5.13 28.28
N SER A 71 6.78 -3.88 28.59
CA SER A 71 5.62 -3.50 29.38
C SER A 71 4.45 -3.21 28.43
N ILE A 72 3.36 -3.97 28.56
CA ILE A 72 2.14 -3.75 27.78
C ILE A 72 1.08 -3.09 28.64
N THR A 73 0.52 -1.99 28.14
CA THR A 73 -0.64 -1.32 28.74
C THR A 73 -1.82 -1.38 27.77
N TYR A 74 -2.98 -1.81 28.26
CA TYR A 74 -4.24 -1.75 27.51
C TYR A 74 -5.11 -0.61 28.04
N ARG A 75 -5.36 0.41 27.21
CA ARG A 75 -6.21 1.56 27.57
C ARG A 75 -7.02 2.02 26.37
N ASN A 76 -8.31 2.29 26.55
CA ASN A 76 -9.19 2.83 25.51
C ASN A 76 -9.24 2.01 24.21
N LYS A 77 -9.18 0.68 24.29
CA LYS A 77 -9.06 -0.24 23.14
C LYS A 77 -7.73 -0.15 22.37
N THR A 78 -6.78 0.62 22.87
CA THR A 78 -5.41 0.73 22.35
C THR A 78 -4.47 -0.10 23.21
N VAL A 79 -3.56 -0.83 22.56
CA VAL A 79 -2.45 -1.54 23.19
C VAL A 79 -1.19 -0.69 23.02
N THR A 80 -0.52 -0.33 24.12
CA THR A 80 0.76 0.37 24.13
C THR A 80 1.85 -0.56 24.62
N ILE A 81 2.99 -0.62 23.91
CA ILE A 81 4.14 -1.46 24.23
C ILE A 81 5.31 -0.54 24.57
N ASN A 82 5.89 -0.70 25.76
CA ASN A 82 7.05 0.03 26.24
C ASN A 82 8.16 -0.96 26.62
N LYS A 83 9.41 -0.50 26.73
CA LYS A 83 10.48 -1.32 27.34
C LYS A 83 10.26 -1.37 28.85
N ALA A 84 10.31 -2.55 29.48
CA ALA A 84 10.15 -2.64 30.94
C ALA A 84 11.37 -2.01 31.63
N GLU A 85 11.14 -1.07 32.55
CA GLU A 85 12.19 -0.42 33.32
C GLU A 85 12.68 -1.36 34.43
N GLY A 86 13.88 -1.93 34.25
CA GLY A 86 14.51 -2.80 35.23
C GLY A 86 15.90 -3.27 34.76
N ASP A 87 16.92 -2.78 35.45
CA ASP A 87 18.37 -2.98 35.34
C ASP A 87 19.13 -2.25 34.22
N VAL A 88 20.06 -1.41 34.70
CA VAL A 88 20.94 -0.52 33.96
C VAL A 88 22.15 -1.32 33.49
N MET A 89 22.19 -1.67 32.21
CA MET A 89 23.44 -1.79 31.46
C MET A 89 23.45 -0.66 30.44
N GLU A 90 24.39 0.26 30.60
CA GLU A 90 24.68 1.30 29.62
C GLU A 90 25.18 0.66 28.32
N GLU A 91 24.36 0.69 27.26
CA GLU A 91 24.73 0.70 25.83
C GLU A 91 23.47 0.90 24.96
N PRO A 92 23.66 1.39 23.71
CA PRO A 92 23.57 2.79 23.35
C PRO A 92 22.14 3.34 23.44
N GLY A 93 22.02 4.64 23.69
CA GLY A 93 20.76 5.35 23.95
C GLY A 93 19.62 4.99 23.00
N PHE A 94 18.62 4.28 23.54
CA PHE A 94 17.30 4.14 22.94
C PHE A 94 16.41 5.30 23.38
N ASN A 95 16.82 6.52 23.02
CA ASN A 95 16.00 7.72 23.10
C ASN A 95 15.86 8.24 21.67
N SER A 96 14.89 7.70 20.92
CA SER A 96 14.26 8.27 19.70
C SER A 96 13.31 7.26 19.03
N ALA A 97 12.37 6.67 19.79
CA ALA A 97 11.53 5.58 19.28
C ALA A 97 10.21 6.01 18.57
N SER A 98 10.01 7.30 18.21
CA SER A 98 8.86 7.70 17.38
C SER A 98 9.27 8.16 15.97
N SER A 99 10.38 8.89 15.81
CA SER A 99 10.83 9.37 14.49
C SER A 99 11.41 8.25 13.62
N ASP A 100 12.32 7.42 14.16
CA ASP A 100 13.07 6.45 13.36
C ASP A 100 12.18 5.33 12.79
N MET A 101 11.11 4.97 13.51
CA MET A 101 10.14 3.96 13.05
C MET A 101 9.17 4.54 12.02
N VAL A 102 8.75 5.80 12.17
CA VAL A 102 7.96 6.52 11.16
C VAL A 102 8.77 6.70 9.88
N ASP A 103 10.07 7.01 9.99
CA ASP A 103 10.99 7.11 8.86
C ASP A 103 11.13 5.77 8.10
N LEU A 104 11.25 4.65 8.80
CA LEU A 104 11.27 3.33 8.18
C LEU A 104 9.98 3.00 7.42
N VAL A 105 8.83 3.42 7.95
CA VAL A 105 7.52 3.23 7.29
C VAL A 105 7.41 4.12 6.05
N ILE A 106 7.74 5.41 6.17
CA ILE A 106 7.79 6.36 5.05
C ILE A 106 8.72 5.85 3.95
N ASP A 107 9.92 5.39 4.30
CA ASP A 107 10.87 4.85 3.34
C ASP A 107 10.37 3.58 2.64
N SER A 108 9.63 2.73 3.35
CA SER A 108 9.01 1.54 2.74
C SER A 108 7.93 1.91 1.73
N LYS A 109 7.04 2.85 2.10
CA LYS A 109 6.00 3.37 1.21
C LYS A 109 6.59 4.12 0.02
N ARG A 110 7.68 4.86 0.19
CA ARG A 110 8.40 5.51 -0.93
C ARG A 110 8.98 4.50 -1.91
N ARG A 111 9.48 3.35 -1.43
CA ARG A 111 9.95 2.28 -2.33
C ARG A 111 8.80 1.68 -3.14
N GLU A 112 7.66 1.45 -2.49
CA GLU A 112 6.43 0.97 -3.15
C GLU A 112 5.91 1.99 -4.18
N LEU A 113 5.82 3.27 -3.79
CA LEU A 113 5.45 4.37 -4.68
C LEU A 113 6.35 4.43 -5.92
N ASN A 114 7.67 4.31 -5.74
CA ASN A 114 8.62 4.32 -6.85
C ASN A 114 8.47 3.10 -7.76
N ALA A 115 8.17 1.93 -7.19
CA ALA A 115 7.90 0.72 -7.97
C ALA A 115 6.65 0.90 -8.85
N LEU A 116 5.55 1.39 -8.28
CA LEU A 116 4.31 1.66 -9.00
C LEU A 116 4.48 2.74 -10.07
N LYS A 117 5.21 3.82 -9.78
CA LYS A 117 5.54 4.85 -10.79
C LYS A 117 6.35 4.28 -11.96
N SER A 118 7.30 3.40 -11.67
CA SER A 118 8.09 2.75 -12.71
C SER A 118 7.25 1.78 -13.54
N GLU A 119 6.29 1.09 -12.93
CA GLU A 119 5.34 0.24 -13.63
C GLU A 119 4.40 1.04 -14.53
N LEU A 120 3.80 2.12 -14.00
CA LEU A 120 2.96 3.05 -14.74
C LEU A 120 3.69 3.57 -15.99
N GLN A 121 4.90 4.10 -15.81
CA GLN A 121 5.71 4.61 -16.91
C GLN A 121 6.01 3.53 -17.97
N SER A 122 6.27 2.30 -17.53
CA SER A 122 6.53 1.17 -18.44
C SER A 122 5.28 0.82 -19.25
N LYS A 123 4.10 0.78 -18.62
CA LYS A 123 2.82 0.53 -19.29
C LYS A 123 2.47 1.65 -20.28
N GLU A 124 2.60 2.90 -19.87
CA GLU A 124 2.37 4.05 -20.75
C GLU A 124 3.26 3.99 -22.00
N TYR A 125 4.54 3.64 -21.82
CA TYR A 125 5.46 3.47 -22.94
C TYR A 125 5.01 2.36 -23.90
N LEU A 126 4.59 1.21 -23.39
CA LEU A 126 4.13 0.08 -24.20
C LEU A 126 2.84 0.40 -24.97
N ILE A 127 1.89 1.11 -24.33
CA ILE A 127 0.66 1.59 -24.99
C ILE A 127 1.02 2.57 -26.10
N GLN A 128 1.93 3.52 -25.83
CA GLN A 128 2.36 4.49 -26.84
C GLN A 128 3.03 3.81 -28.04
N GLN A 129 3.84 2.78 -27.81
CA GLN A 129 4.42 1.99 -28.91
C GLN A 129 3.35 1.26 -29.70
N SER A 130 2.40 0.62 -29.02
CA SER A 130 1.29 -0.09 -29.66
C SER A 130 0.41 0.84 -30.52
N ILE A 131 0.18 2.07 -30.05
CA ILE A 131 -0.50 3.12 -30.82
C ILE A 131 0.33 3.48 -32.06
N LYS A 132 1.63 3.75 -31.92
CA LYS A 132 2.51 4.13 -33.03
C LYS A 132 2.60 3.04 -34.09
N ASP A 133 2.76 1.79 -33.67
CA ASP A 133 2.84 0.64 -34.56
C ASP A 133 1.52 0.43 -35.30
N SER A 134 0.39 0.53 -34.59
CA SER A 134 -0.94 0.45 -35.21
C SER A 134 -1.16 1.58 -36.22
N ASP A 135 -0.80 2.82 -35.88
CA ASP A 135 -0.94 3.97 -36.79
C ASP A 135 -0.03 3.83 -38.01
N LEU A 136 1.18 3.28 -37.85
CA LEU A 136 2.10 3.01 -38.96
C LEU A 136 1.54 1.93 -39.90
N ILE A 137 1.01 0.83 -39.35
CA ILE A 137 0.37 -0.23 -40.14
C ILE A 137 -0.78 0.33 -40.95
N LEU A 138 -1.61 1.19 -40.36
CA LEU A 138 -2.74 1.83 -41.05
C LEU A 138 -2.28 2.75 -42.18
N GLN A 139 -1.17 3.48 -42.00
CA GLN A 139 -0.58 4.32 -43.05
C GLN A 139 -0.01 3.51 -44.22
N MET A 140 0.52 2.32 -43.94
CA MET A 140 1.14 1.44 -44.94
C MET A 140 0.15 0.46 -45.59
N HIS A 141 -1.09 0.39 -45.11
CA HIS A 141 -2.08 -0.56 -45.62
C HIS A 141 -2.74 -0.05 -46.91
N GLU A 142 -2.46 -0.71 -48.03
CA GLU A 142 -3.10 -0.44 -49.34
C GLU A 142 -4.08 -1.55 -49.78
N GLY A 143 -4.64 -2.30 -48.82
CA GLY A 143 -5.55 -3.42 -49.08
C GLY A 143 -7.02 -3.08 -48.83
N PRO A 144 -7.96 -3.95 -49.27
CA PRO A 144 -9.39 -3.80 -49.01
C PRO A 144 -9.81 -4.21 -47.59
N ILE A 145 -8.86 -4.63 -46.74
CA ILE A 145 -9.13 -5.14 -45.40
C ILE A 145 -9.13 -3.96 -44.43
N GLU A 146 -10.25 -3.74 -43.75
CA GLU A 146 -10.32 -2.70 -42.73
C GLU A 146 -9.53 -3.15 -41.49
N ILE A 147 -8.47 -2.41 -41.17
CA ILE A 147 -7.69 -2.60 -39.95
C ILE A 147 -8.22 -1.63 -38.89
N GLN A 148 -8.46 -2.13 -37.68
CA GLN A 148 -8.92 -1.31 -36.57
C GLN A 148 -7.75 -0.54 -35.94
N HIS A 149 -7.96 0.72 -35.54
CA HIS A 149 -6.99 1.42 -34.70
C HIS A 149 -6.88 0.74 -33.34
N PHE A 150 -5.65 0.59 -32.83
CA PHE A 150 -5.43 0.04 -31.49
C PHE A 150 -6.27 0.73 -30.41
N LYS A 151 -6.46 2.06 -30.50
CA LYS A 151 -7.28 2.86 -29.58
C LYS A 151 -8.77 2.47 -29.53
N ASP A 152 -9.26 1.75 -30.53
CA ASP A 152 -10.65 1.31 -30.59
C ASP A 152 -10.81 -0.15 -30.13
N THR A 153 -9.71 -0.82 -29.76
CA THR A 153 -9.73 -2.23 -29.33
C THR A 153 -10.11 -2.37 -27.87
N GLN A 154 -10.76 -3.48 -27.50
CA GLN A 154 -11.04 -3.82 -26.11
C GLN A 154 -9.76 -3.84 -25.25
N ARG A 155 -8.66 -4.35 -25.80
CA ARG A 155 -7.36 -4.39 -25.15
C ARG A 155 -6.86 -3.00 -24.73
N TYR A 156 -7.04 -1.98 -25.57
CA TYR A 156 -6.67 -0.61 -25.20
C TYR A 156 -7.47 -0.11 -23.99
N PHE A 157 -8.77 -0.40 -23.92
CA PHE A 157 -9.59 -0.01 -22.77
C PHE A 157 -9.21 -0.77 -21.50
N GLU A 158 -8.86 -2.05 -21.60
CA GLU A 158 -8.33 -2.83 -20.47
C GLU A 158 -7.00 -2.26 -19.95
N GLU A 159 -6.05 -1.97 -20.86
CA GLU A 159 -4.76 -1.37 -20.50
C GLU A 159 -4.91 0.04 -19.89
N MET A 160 -5.88 0.84 -20.37
CA MET A 160 -6.18 2.15 -19.78
C MET A 160 -6.83 2.04 -18.39
N ALA A 161 -7.68 1.02 -18.15
CA ALA A 161 -8.27 0.79 -16.85
C ALA A 161 -7.22 0.33 -15.81
N GLU A 162 -6.22 -0.45 -16.22
CA GLU A 162 -5.07 -0.79 -15.38
C GLU A 162 -4.22 0.45 -15.03
N ILE A 163 -4.02 1.36 -15.98
CA ILE A 163 -3.35 2.64 -15.73
C ILE A 163 -4.12 3.45 -14.68
N GLU A 164 -5.44 3.56 -14.80
CA GLU A 164 -6.28 4.28 -13.85
C GLU A 164 -6.19 3.69 -12.44
N GLN A 165 -6.10 2.36 -12.32
CA GLN A 165 -5.89 1.68 -11.03
C GLN A 165 -4.52 2.02 -10.42
N LEU A 166 -3.45 1.97 -11.22
CA LEU A 166 -2.10 2.33 -10.77
C LEU A 166 -2.01 3.80 -10.35
N GLU A 167 -2.62 4.71 -11.09
CA GLU A 167 -2.70 6.13 -10.73
C GLU A 167 -3.43 6.34 -9.40
N THR A 168 -4.52 5.60 -9.17
CA THR A 168 -5.27 5.63 -7.91
C THR A 168 -4.44 5.14 -6.73
N GLU A 169 -3.68 4.06 -6.91
CA GLU A 169 -2.82 3.48 -5.89
C GLU A 169 -1.63 4.40 -5.55
N ILE A 170 -1.01 4.99 -6.58
CA ILE A 170 0.04 6.02 -6.43
C ILE A 170 -0.50 7.21 -5.63
N ALA A 171 -1.66 7.75 -5.99
CA ALA A 171 -2.25 8.89 -5.30
C ALA A 171 -2.56 8.56 -3.82
N THR A 172 -3.02 7.34 -3.55
CA THR A 172 -3.29 6.86 -2.18
C THR A 172 -2.00 6.81 -1.37
N LEU A 173 -0.92 6.21 -1.91
CA LEU A 173 0.36 6.13 -1.23
C LEU A 173 1.02 7.50 -1.02
N GLU A 174 0.89 8.43 -1.98
CA GLU A 174 1.37 9.80 -1.80
C GLU A 174 0.66 10.50 -0.64
N GLN A 175 -0.66 10.30 -0.51
CA GLN A 175 -1.43 10.86 0.60
C GLN A 175 -1.03 10.22 1.93
N GLU A 176 -0.88 8.89 1.99
CA GLU A 176 -0.45 8.21 3.21
C GLU A 176 0.96 8.63 3.67
N ILE A 177 1.89 8.81 2.73
CA ILE A 177 3.24 9.33 3.05
C ILE A 177 3.13 10.74 3.62
N LYS A 178 2.32 11.60 3.00
CA LYS A 178 2.11 12.96 3.48
C LYS A 178 1.51 12.99 4.89
N ASP A 179 0.48 12.19 5.16
CA ASP A 179 -0.15 12.11 6.47
C ASP A 179 0.83 11.64 7.55
N LEU A 180 1.74 10.71 7.19
CA LEU A 180 2.80 10.23 8.08
C LEU A 180 3.89 11.29 8.32
N GLU A 181 4.22 12.07 7.29
CA GLU A 181 5.16 13.20 7.41
C GLU A 181 4.58 14.31 8.32
N GLU A 182 3.29 14.63 8.18
CA GLU A 182 2.61 15.60 9.06
C GLU A 182 2.54 15.10 10.51
N GLN A 183 2.21 13.82 10.73
CA GLN A 183 2.23 13.21 12.07
C GLN A 183 3.62 13.25 12.70
N LYS A 184 4.69 13.12 11.90
CA LYS A 184 6.07 13.21 12.39
C LYS A 184 6.41 14.61 12.89
N GLU A 185 5.93 15.66 12.23
CA GLU A 185 6.19 17.06 12.62
C GLU A 185 5.44 17.49 13.90
N GLU A 186 4.42 16.75 14.32
CA GLU A 186 3.68 17.00 15.57
C GLU A 186 4.35 16.42 16.84
N PHE A 187 5.43 15.63 16.71
CA PHE A 187 6.21 15.06 17.82
C PHE A 187 7.52 15.83 18.08
#